data_AF-A0A9D6NWB7-F1
#
_entry.id   AF-A0A9D6NWB7-F1
#
_cell.length_a   1.000
_cell.length_b   1.000
_cell.length_c   1.000
_cell.angle_alpha   90.00
_cell.angle_beta   90.00
_cell.angle_gamma   90.00
#
_symmetry.space_group_name_H-M   'P 1'
#
loop_
_entity.id
_entity.type
_entity.pdbx_description
1 polymer ?
#
loop_
_entity_poly.entity_id
_entity_poly.type
_entity_poly.pdbx_seq_one_letter_code
_entity_poly.pdbx_strand_id
1 'polypeptide(L)' 'RWLGRRPHQRGASMNPVDHPHGGGEGKAPRGRPPASPWGQQAKGLKTRRNKKSGKFIIRGRKRGKGASGGTGL' A
#
# COMPACT_ATOMS: atom_id res chain seq x y z
N ARG A 1 -0.97 17.42 21.20
CA ARG A 1 -0.15 17.22 19.97
C ARG A 1 -0.33 18.45 19.07
N TRP A 2 0.74 19.20 18.75
CA TRP A 2 0.63 20.53 18.11
C TRP A 2 0.33 20.50 16.60
N LEU A 3 0.58 19.37 15.94
CA LEU A 3 0.38 19.21 14.49
C LEU A 3 -0.93 18.47 14.12
N GLY A 4 -1.87 18.27 15.06
CA GLY A 4 -3.13 17.57 14.79
C GLY A 4 -3.02 16.06 14.46
N ARG A 5 -1.83 15.46 14.53
CA ARG A 5 -1.59 14.06 14.14
C ARG A 5 -1.90 13.08 15.27
N ARG A 6 -2.96 12.29 15.17
CA ARG A 6 -3.26 11.18 16.11
C ARG A 6 -2.24 10.04 15.96
N PRO A 7 -2.02 9.20 17.00
CA PRO A 7 -1.22 7.98 16.84
C PRO A 7 -1.88 7.06 15.80
N HIS A 8 -1.06 6.45 14.93
CA HIS A 8 -1.50 5.43 13.98
C HIS A 8 -0.89 4.09 14.36
N GLN A 9 -1.73 3.08 14.60
CA GLN A 9 -1.29 1.72 14.90
C GLN A 9 -0.90 0.97 13.62
N ARG A 10 0.11 0.11 13.72
CA ARG A 10 0.57 -0.73 12.59
C ARG A 10 -0.33 -1.96 12.44
N GLY A 11 -0.63 -2.35 11.20
CA GLY A 11 -1.42 -3.57 10.91
C GLY A 11 -0.85 -4.87 11.48
N ALA A 12 0.48 -4.95 11.63
CA ALA A 12 1.15 -6.09 12.25
C ALA A 12 0.88 -6.24 13.77
N SER A 13 0.30 -5.22 14.40
CA SER A 13 -0.06 -5.23 15.84
C SER A 13 -1.55 -5.51 16.05
N MET A 14 -2.32 -5.70 14.99
CA MET A 14 -3.77 -5.89 15.03
C MET A 14 -4.13 -7.37 14.99
N ASN A 15 -5.40 -7.70 15.22
CA ASN A 15 -5.90 -9.07 15.11
C ASN A 15 -6.14 -9.45 13.63
N PRO A 16 -6.23 -10.75 13.28
CA PRO A 16 -6.52 -11.19 11.90
C PRO A 16 -7.78 -10.58 11.27
N VAL A 17 -8.78 -10.24 12.08
CA VAL A 17 -10.04 -9.63 11.64
C VAL A 17 -9.90 -8.17 11.21
N ASP A 18 -8.95 -7.45 11.83
CA ASP A 18 -8.81 -5.99 11.68
C ASP A 18 -7.85 -5.60 10.55
N HIS A 19 -6.85 -6.45 10.27
CA HIS A 19 -5.84 -6.16 9.27
C HIS A 19 -5.36 -7.43 8.57
N PRO A 20 -5.09 -7.39 7.25
CA PRO A 20 -4.47 -8.50 6.52
C PRO A 20 -3.07 -8.93 6.99
N HIS A 21 -2.48 -8.20 7.94
CA HIS A 21 -1.18 -8.48 8.57
C HIS A 21 -1.31 -8.75 10.06
N GLY A 22 -2.53 -8.79 10.58
CA GLY A 22 -2.79 -9.03 11.98
C GLY A 22 -2.70 -10.51 12.32
N GLY A 23 -2.37 -10.79 13.58
CA GLY A 23 -2.18 -12.13 14.12
C GLY A 23 -0.82 -12.79 13.85
N GLY A 24 -0.70 -14.03 14.30
CA GLY A 24 0.56 -14.76 14.41
C GLY A 24 1.14 -14.72 15.83
N GLU A 25 2.04 -15.66 16.14
CA GLU A 25 2.79 -15.65 17.40
C GLU A 25 3.91 -14.62 17.35
N GLY A 26 3.98 -13.76 18.37
CA GLY A 26 5.01 -12.73 18.48
C GLY A 26 5.03 -11.75 17.29
N LYS A 27 6.22 -11.47 16.76
CA LYS A 27 6.43 -10.51 15.67
C LYS A 27 6.64 -11.25 14.35
N ALA A 28 5.57 -11.88 13.84
CA ALA A 28 5.65 -12.68 12.62
C ALA A 28 6.05 -11.83 11.38
N PRO A 29 6.87 -12.38 10.46
CA PRO A 29 7.10 -11.76 9.17
C PRO A 29 5.80 -11.73 8.35
N ARG A 30 5.72 -10.77 7.42
CA ARG A 30 4.55 -10.63 6.54
C ARG A 30 4.51 -11.79 5.55
N GLY A 31 3.67 -12.79 5.79
CA GLY A 31 3.38 -13.91 4.87
C GLY A 31 2.50 -13.52 3.67
N ARG A 32 2.08 -12.26 3.57
CA ARG A 32 1.28 -11.68 2.49
C ARG A 32 1.94 -10.41 1.96
N PRO A 33 1.72 -10.04 0.68
CA PRO A 33 2.19 -8.76 0.17
C PRO A 33 1.70 -7.60 1.06
N PRO A 34 2.46 -6.51 1.21
CA PRO A 34 2.04 -5.38 2.00
C PRO A 34 0.72 -4.82 1.51
N ALA A 35 -0.30 -4.80 2.35
CA ALA A 35 -1.66 -4.38 2.03
C ALA A 35 -2.14 -3.33 3.04
N SER A 36 -3.11 -2.53 2.61
CA SER A 36 -3.93 -1.68 3.47
C SER A 36 -4.91 -2.52 4.30
N PRO A 37 -5.59 -1.94 5.30
CA PRO A 37 -6.64 -2.65 6.06
C PRO A 37 -7.72 -3.26 5.16
N TRP A 38 -7.98 -2.64 4.00
CA TRP A 38 -8.98 -3.08 3.03
C TRP A 38 -8.39 -3.95 1.89
N GLY A 39 -7.15 -4.43 2.03
CA GLY A 39 -6.54 -5.36 1.08
C GLY A 39 -5.89 -4.71 -0.16
N GLN A 40 -5.90 -3.39 -0.29
CA GLN A 40 -5.20 -2.71 -1.40
C GLN A 40 -3.68 -2.82 -1.20
N GLN A 41 -2.96 -3.31 -2.21
CA GLN A 41 -1.50 -3.42 -2.12
C GLN A 41 -0.84 -2.06 -1.89
N ALA A 42 -0.05 -1.98 -0.81
CA ALA A 42 0.63 -0.76 -0.39
C ALA A 42 1.93 -0.49 -1.16
N LYS A 43 2.50 -1.52 -1.79
CA LYS A 43 3.71 -1.40 -2.62
C LYS A 43 3.38 -1.64 -4.09
N GLY A 44 3.84 -0.74 -4.95
CA GLY A 44 3.86 -0.88 -6.41
C GLY A 44 2.53 -0.77 -7.16
N LEU A 45 1.39 -0.93 -6.49
CA LEU A 45 0.09 -0.79 -7.13
C LEU A 45 -0.20 0.66 -7.54
N LYS A 46 -0.52 0.87 -8.81
CA LYS A 46 -1.00 2.16 -9.31
C LYS A 46 -2.48 2.33 -8.93
N THR A 47 -2.76 3.28 -8.03
CA THR A 47 -4.12 3.56 -7.56
C THR A 47 -4.99 4.28 -8.60
N ARG A 48 -4.38 5.05 -9.51
CA ARG A 48 -5.11 5.78 -10.57
C ARG A 48 -5.44 4.89 -11.77
N ARG A 49 -6.73 4.57 -11.94
CA ARG A 49 -7.26 3.75 -13.06
C ARG A 49 -7.81 4.57 -14.24
N ASN A 50 -8.34 5.76 -14.00
CA ASN A 50 -9.01 6.54 -15.06
C ASN A 50 -8.04 7.00 -16.16
N LYS A 51 -8.27 6.53 -17.39
CA LYS A 51 -7.46 6.85 -18.57
C LYS A 51 -7.62 8.32 -19.03
N LYS A 52 -8.78 8.96 -18.81
CA LYS A 52 -9.06 10.36 -19.21
C LYS A 52 -8.08 11.35 -18.56
N SER A 53 -7.74 11.12 -17.29
CA SER A 53 -6.79 11.94 -16.53
C SER A 53 -5.33 11.85 -17.01
N GLY A 54 -5.04 10.99 -17.99
CA GLY A 54 -3.71 10.83 -18.59
C GLY A 54 -3.54 11.55 -19.94
N LYS A 55 -4.60 12.14 -20.50
CA LYS A 55 -4.63 12.61 -21.89
C LYS A 55 -3.54 13.65 -22.22
N PHE A 56 -3.18 14.49 -21.27
CA PHE A 56 -2.19 15.56 -21.46
C PHE A 56 -0.82 15.23 -20.82
N ILE A 57 -0.57 13.98 -20.43
CA ILE A 57 0.69 13.58 -19.79
C ILE A 57 1.68 13.11 -20.86
N ILE A 58 2.69 13.94 -21.13
CA ILE A 58 3.75 13.64 -22.12
C ILE A 58 4.78 12.65 -21.56
N ARG A 59 5.15 12.76 -20.27
CA ARG A 59 6.07 11.84 -19.59
C ARG A 59 5.59 11.53 -18.19
N GLY A 60 5.64 10.25 -17.81
CA GLY A 60 5.30 9.81 -16.45
C GLY A 60 6.37 10.19 -15.42
N ARG A 61 5.99 10.23 -14.14
CA ARG A 61 6.93 10.46 -13.03
C ARG A 61 7.88 9.27 -12.87
N LYS A 62 9.19 9.53 -12.68
CA LYS A 62 10.16 8.50 -12.30
C LYS A 62 9.75 7.90 -10.96
N ARG A 63 9.46 6.60 -10.92
CA ARG A 63 9.11 5.91 -9.68
C ARG A 63 10.35 5.23 -9.09
N GLY A 64 10.51 5.32 -7.76
CA GLY A 64 11.61 4.65 -7.04
C GLY A 64 11.49 3.12 -7.05
N LYS A 65 12.57 2.41 -6.67
CA LYS A 65 12.63 0.95 -6.53
C LYS A 65 11.47 0.47 -5.62
N GLY A 66 10.52 -0.27 -6.20
CA GLY A 66 9.31 -0.73 -5.52
C GLY A 66 8.00 -0.48 -6.30
N ALA A 67 8.07 0.20 -7.45
CA ALA A 67 6.91 0.46 -8.30
C ALA A 67 6.90 -0.28 -9.65
N SER A 68 7.79 -1.27 -9.82
CA SER A 68 7.87 -2.15 -10.99
C SER A 68 6.79 -3.24 -10.89
N GLY A 69 5.58 -2.87 -11.24
CA GLY A 69 4.47 -3.77 -11.53
C GLY A 69 3.72 -3.23 -12.74
N GLY A 70 4.46 -3.01 -13.83
CA GLY A 70 3.89 -2.75 -15.14
C GLY A 70 4.03 -4.04 -15.93
N THR A 71 2.92 -4.75 -16.11
CA THR A 71 2.79 -5.73 -17.19
C THR A 71 3.07 -4.99 -18.50
N GLY A 72 4.25 -5.23 -19.06
CA GLY A 72 4.43 -5.17 -20.50
C GLY A 72 3.86 -6.46 -21.04
N LEU A 73 2.64 -6.36 -21.56
CA LEU A 73 1.97 -7.08 -22.65
C LEU A 73 0.58 -6.45 -22.77
#